data_AF-A0A2K6TMA9-F1
#
_entry.id   AF-A0A2K6TMA9-F1
#
_cell.length_a   1.000
_cell.length_b   1.000
_cell.length_c   1.000
_cell.angle_alpha   90.00
_cell.angle_beta   90.00
_cell.angle_gamma   90.00
#
_symmetry.space_group_name_H-M   'P 1'
#
loop_
_entity.id
_entity.type
_entity.pdbx_description
1 polymer ?
#
loop_
_entity_poly.entity_id
_entity_poly.type
_entity_poly.pdbx_seq_one_letter_code
_entity_poly.pdbx_strand_id
1 'polypeptide(L)' 'VKTKCICQLCSCGRHHCPHLPTKIYDQTEKPCLLSEYTENYPLYHSYLPRESFKPRREYQKGSVPMEGLTTSS' A
#
# COMPACT_ATOMS: atom_id res chain seq x y z
N VAL A 1 -34.99 18.85 -37.97
CA VAL A 1 -35.49 19.82 -36.97
C VAL A 1 -34.53 19.81 -35.78
N LYS A 2 -33.83 20.90 -35.48
CA LYS A 2 -32.89 20.95 -34.34
C LYS A 2 -33.69 21.18 -33.05
N THR A 3 -33.92 20.12 -32.28
CA THR A 3 -34.55 20.19 -30.96
C THR A 3 -33.60 20.87 -29.99
N LYS A 4 -34.04 21.94 -29.31
CA LYS A 4 -33.24 22.63 -28.27
C LYS A 4 -32.95 21.64 -27.13
N CYS A 5 -31.69 21.48 -26.71
CA CYS A 5 -31.37 20.57 -25.59
C CYS A 5 -31.87 21.19 -24.26
N ILE A 6 -32.37 20.32 -23.38
CA ILE A 6 -32.85 20.67 -22.03
C ILE A 6 -31.76 21.25 -21.12
N CYS A 7 -30.47 21.19 -21.51
CA CYS A 7 -29.38 21.91 -20.84
C CYS A 7 -29.63 23.42 -20.68
N GLN A 8 -30.43 24.02 -21.57
CA GLN A 8 -30.76 25.45 -21.50
C GLN A 8 -31.79 25.77 -20.40
N LEU A 9 -32.36 24.74 -19.76
CA LEU A 9 -33.42 24.87 -18.76
C LEU A 9 -33.10 24.12 -17.44
N CYS A 10 -32.23 23.09 -17.47
CA CYS A 10 -31.89 22.29 -16.30
C CYS A 10 -30.38 22.18 -16.08
N SER A 11 -29.92 22.56 -14.88
CA SER A 11 -28.55 22.38 -14.37
C SER A 11 -28.32 21.01 -13.71
N CYS A 12 -29.34 20.15 -13.69
CA CYS A 12 -29.33 18.85 -13.02
C CYS A 12 -28.31 17.83 -13.56
N GLY A 13 -27.72 18.06 -14.74
CA GLY A 13 -26.66 17.22 -15.34
C GLY A 13 -27.04 15.78 -15.71
N ARG A 14 -28.25 15.32 -15.35
CA ARG A 14 -28.75 13.94 -15.52
C ARG A 14 -29.93 13.88 -16.49
N HIS A 15 -29.72 14.27 -17.74
CA HIS A 15 -30.72 14.14 -18.78
C HIS A 15 -30.08 13.59 -20.06
N HIS A 16 -30.88 12.97 -20.91
CA HIS A 16 -30.44 12.49 -22.21
C HIS A 16 -30.18 13.70 -23.13
N CYS A 17 -28.96 14.24 -23.11
CA CYS A 17 -28.57 15.29 -24.06
C CYS A 17 -27.78 14.71 -25.23
N PRO A 18 -27.98 15.23 -26.46
CA PRO A 18 -27.10 14.94 -27.60
C PRO A 18 -25.71 15.58 -27.48
N HIS A 19 -25.46 16.43 -26.48
CA HIS A 19 -24.10 16.91 -26.19
C HIS A 19 -23.24 15.76 -25.67
N LEU A 20 -21.94 15.75 -26.03
CA LEU A 20 -20.99 14.82 -25.42
C LEU A 20 -21.06 14.98 -23.90
N PRO A 21 -21.08 13.86 -23.14
CA PRO A 21 -21.15 13.94 -21.68
C PRO A 21 -19.92 14.68 -21.17
N THR A 22 -20.12 15.93 -20.73
CA THR A 22 -19.18 16.67 -19.89
C THR A 22 -19.25 16.04 -18.51
N LYS A 23 -18.66 14.84 -18.35
CA LYS A 23 -18.66 14.14 -17.07
C LYS A 23 -18.04 15.09 -16.04
N ILE A 24 -18.86 15.56 -15.11
CA ILE A 24 -18.42 16.39 -13.97
C ILE A 24 -17.55 15.55 -13.03
N TYR A 25 -17.75 14.23 -13.07
CA TYR A 25 -16.92 13.25 -12.41
C TYR A 25 -16.06 12.58 -13.48
N ASP A 26 -14.84 13.07 -13.66
CA ASP A 26 -13.80 12.19 -14.14
C ASP A 26 -13.76 11.00 -13.17
N GLN A 27 -13.97 9.79 -13.69
CA GLN A 27 -13.55 8.58 -13.01
C GLN A 27 -12.03 8.54 -13.11
N THR A 28 -11.36 9.55 -12.56
CA THR A 28 -9.95 9.40 -12.23
C THR A 28 -9.95 8.28 -11.19
N GLU A 29 -9.47 7.11 -11.60
CA GLU A 29 -9.20 5.95 -10.74
C GLU A 29 -8.17 6.28 -9.63
N LYS A 30 -7.78 7.55 -9.52
CA LYS A 30 -6.81 8.06 -8.57
C LYS A 30 -7.55 8.35 -7.26
N PRO A 31 -7.17 7.70 -6.16
CA PRO A 31 -7.72 8.01 -4.85
C PRO A 31 -7.45 9.48 -4.50
N CYS A 32 -8.44 10.14 -3.90
CA CYS A 32 -8.29 11.49 -3.39
C CYS A 32 -7.20 11.49 -2.30
N LEU A 33 -6.08 12.16 -2.56
CA LEU A 33 -4.91 12.20 -1.66
C LEU A 33 -5.09 13.12 -0.44
N LEU A 34 -6.23 13.82 -0.34
CA LEU A 34 -6.54 14.82 0.68
C LEU A 34 -7.79 14.41 1.47
N SER A 35 -7.74 13.24 2.09
CA SER A 35 -8.80 12.78 2.99
C SER A 35 -8.30 12.68 4.41
N GLU A 36 -9.21 12.76 5.38
CA GLU A 36 -8.92 12.45 6.77
C GLU A 36 -8.28 11.06 6.93
N TYR A 37 -8.64 10.10 6.06
CA TYR A 37 -8.05 8.77 6.08
C TYR A 37 -6.55 8.78 5.77
N THR A 38 -6.16 9.48 4.69
CA THR A 38 -4.75 9.62 4.31
C THR A 38 -3.94 10.45 5.31
N GLU A 39 -4.59 11.37 6.02
CA GLU A 39 -3.96 12.19 7.07
C GLU A 39 -3.74 11.40 8.37
N ASN A 40 -4.75 10.61 8.78
CA ASN A 40 -4.69 9.81 10.01
C ASN A 40 -3.89 8.51 9.85
N TYR A 41 -3.83 7.96 8.64
CA TYR A 41 -3.20 6.66 8.35
C TYR A 41 -2.18 6.76 7.20
N PRO A 42 -1.05 7.47 7.39
CA PRO A 42 0.00 7.54 6.39
C PRO A 42 0.67 6.17 6.21
N LEU A 43 1.22 5.93 5.02
CA LEU A 43 2.04 4.74 4.76
C LEU A 43 3.35 4.84 5.54
N TYR A 44 3.43 4.14 6.67
CA TYR A 44 4.65 4.01 7.45
C TYR A 44 5.71 3.24 6.65
N HIS A 45 6.93 3.75 6.53
CA HIS A 45 7.98 3.07 5.78
C HIS A 45 8.71 1.97 6.59
N SER A 46 8.42 1.87 7.89
CA SER A 46 9.13 0.99 8.83
C SER A 46 8.39 -0.34 9.06
N TYR A 47 8.07 -1.06 7.98
CA TYR A 47 7.52 -2.43 8.07
C TYR A 47 8.60 -3.51 8.13
N LEU A 48 9.87 -3.13 8.11
CA LEU A 48 10.93 -4.12 8.17
C LEU A 48 10.84 -4.86 9.52
N PRO A 49 10.86 -6.20 9.50
CA PRO A 49 10.93 -6.99 10.71
C PRO A 49 12.08 -6.48 11.57
N ARG A 50 11.82 -6.33 12.87
CA ARG A 50 12.85 -5.91 13.80
C ARG A 50 13.97 -6.93 13.85
N GLU A 51 15.20 -6.45 13.89
CA GLU A 51 16.37 -7.31 14.11
C GLU A 51 16.21 -8.15 15.37
N SER A 52 16.59 -9.43 15.29
CA SER A 52 16.48 -10.35 16.40
C SER A 52 17.45 -9.93 17.51
N PHE A 53 16.99 -9.93 18.76
CA PHE A 53 17.86 -9.82 19.94
C PHE A 53 18.62 -11.11 20.26
N LYS A 54 18.38 -12.16 19.47
CA LYS A 54 18.98 -13.47 19.71
C LYS A 54 20.50 -13.35 19.54
N PRO A 55 21.30 -13.84 20.50
CA PRO A 55 22.74 -13.93 20.33
C PRO A 55 23.06 -14.65 19.02
N ARG A 56 23.98 -14.08 18.25
CA ARG A 56 24.45 -14.72 17.03
C ARG A 56 25.06 -16.06 17.42
N ARG A 57 24.60 -17.13 16.76
CA ARG A 57 25.22 -18.46 16.88
C ARG A 57 26.49 -18.46 16.03
N GLU A 58 27.42 -17.57 16.33
CA GLU A 58 28.77 -17.65 15.80
C GLU A 58 29.40 -18.94 16.33
N TYR A 59 30.03 -19.71 15.43
CA TYR A 59 30.67 -20.96 15.81
C TYR A 59 31.75 -20.69 16.85
N GLN A 60 31.48 -21.09 18.08
CA GLN A 60 32.50 -21.06 19.14
C GLN A 60 33.32 -22.34 19.03
N LYS A 61 34.46 -22.24 18.34
CA LYS A 61 35.46 -23.31 18.36
C LYS A 61 35.96 -23.45 19.81
N GLY A 62 35.89 -24.65 20.38
CA GLY A 62 36.59 -24.94 21.62
C GLY A 62 38.09 -24.63 21.47
N SER A 63 38.67 -23.95 22.44
CA SER A 63 40.08 -23.56 22.42
C SER A 63 41.03 -24.75 22.58
N VAL A 64 40.55 -25.86 23.14
CA VAL A 64 41.34 -27.03 23.52
C VAL A 64 40.95 -28.23 22.65
N PRO A 65 41.93 -29.00 22.13
CA PRO A 65 41.64 -30.26 21.45
C PRO A 65 41.02 -31.28 22.42
N MET A 66 40.19 -32.19 21.91
CA MET A 66 39.65 -33.28 22.72
C MET A 66 40.78 -34.23 23.14
N GLU A 67 40.87 -34.54 24.43
CA GLU A 67 41.82 -35.52 24.97
C GLU A 67 41.38 -36.94 24.58
N GLY A 68 42.27 -37.71 23.97
CA GLY A 68 41.99 -39.06 23.45
C GLY A 68 42.05 -40.17 24.50
N LEU A 69 41.55 -39.94 25.70
CA LEU A 69 41.54 -40.95 26.76
C LEU A 69 40.35 -41.89 26.58
N THR A 70 40.62 -43.17 26.32
CA THR A 70 39.60 -44.22 26.17
C THR A 70 39.75 -45.27 27.27
N THR A 71 38.63 -45.72 27.84
CA THR A 71 38.60 -46.69 28.95
C THR A 71 38.59 -48.16 28.50
N SER A 72 39.05 -48.48 27.30
CA SER A 72 39.11 -49.86 26.81
C SER A 72 40.33 -50.57 27.38
N SER A 73 40.15 -51.25 28.52
CA SER A 73 41.07 -52.20 29.15
C SER A 73 40.66 -53.64 28.87
#